data_AF-A0A0C2DB85-F1
#
_entry.id   AF-A0A0C2DB85-F1
#
_cell.length_a   1.000
_cell.length_b   1.000
_cell.length_c   1.000
_cell.angle_alpha   90.00
_cell.angle_beta   90.00
_cell.angle_gamma   90.00
#
_symmetry.space_group_name_H-M   'P 1'
#
loop_
_entity.id
_entity.type
_entity.pdbx_description
1 polymer ?
#
loop_
_entity_poly.entity_id
_entity_poly.type
_entity_poly.pdbx_seq_one_letter_code
_entity_poly.pdbx_strand_id
1 'polypeptide(L)'
;MALDKAKKMLRHIAYPDFILDKEKLDDYYSGGTDSYSQIWGNLSRWSVEHEFKRLIEPVDRNEYDFNPANKFQLPYSSLLSSTTLRQGWLKNTSE
;
A
#
# COMPACT_ATOMS: atom_id res chain seq x y z
N MET A 1 9.37 -25.43 -10.70
CA MET A 1 9.21 -24.94 -9.30
C MET A 1 9.81 -23.56 -9.07
N ALA A 2 11.12 -23.31 -9.27
CA ALA A 2 11.68 -21.95 -9.09
C ALA A 2 11.25 -20.97 -10.20
N LEU A 3 11.29 -21.40 -11.46
CA LEU A 3 10.89 -20.59 -12.62
C LEU A 3 9.40 -20.18 -12.56
N ASP A 4 8.53 -21.11 -12.18
CA ASP A 4 7.08 -20.86 -12.11
C ASP A 4 6.73 -19.88 -11.00
N LYS A 5 7.50 -19.90 -9.89
CA LYS A 5 7.37 -18.91 -8.82
C LYS A 5 7.77 -17.53 -9.32
N ALA A 6 8.92 -17.42 -9.98
CA ALA A 6 9.40 -16.15 -10.53
C ALA A 6 8.42 -15.53 -11.55
N LYS A 7 7.80 -16.35 -12.43
CA LYS A 7 6.79 -15.89 -13.39
C LYS A 7 5.51 -15.37 -12.75
N LYS A 8 5.16 -15.87 -11.56
CA LYS A 8 3.96 -15.46 -10.82
C LYS A 8 4.22 -14.31 -9.84
N MET A 9 5.44 -13.79 -9.79
CA MET A 9 5.76 -12.68 -8.88
C MET A 9 5.14 -11.38 -9.36
N LEU A 10 4.37 -10.75 -8.47
CA LEU A 10 3.81 -9.43 -8.72
C LEU A 10 4.88 -8.36 -8.49
N ARG A 11 4.99 -7.44 -9.44
CA ARG A 11 5.90 -6.29 -9.38
C ARG A 11 5.07 -5.05 -9.10
N HIS A 12 5.19 -4.54 -7.89
CA HIS A 12 4.66 -3.23 -7.55
C HIS A 12 5.73 -2.19 -7.90
N ILE A 13 5.37 -1.20 -8.68
CA ILE A 13 6.29 -0.16 -9.13
C ILE A 13 5.75 1.15 -8.61
N ALA A 14 6.61 1.88 -7.90
CA ALA A 14 6.43 3.25 -7.49
C ALA A 14 5.35 3.53 -6.45
N TYR A 15 4.09 3.49 -6.86
CA TYR A 15 2.92 3.83 -6.07
C TYR A 15 1.69 3.12 -6.67
N PRO A 16 0.66 2.87 -5.86
CA PRO A 16 -0.58 2.27 -6.36
C PRO A 16 -1.32 3.19 -7.31
N ASP A 17 -1.99 2.65 -8.33
CA ASP A 17 -2.69 3.48 -9.33
C ASP A 17 -3.86 4.27 -8.73
N PHE A 18 -4.46 3.80 -7.62
CA PHE A 18 -5.62 4.47 -7.01
C PHE A 18 -5.30 5.87 -6.45
N ILE A 19 -4.04 6.17 -6.13
CA ILE A 19 -3.67 7.52 -5.63
C ILE A 19 -3.67 8.58 -6.73
N LEU A 20 -3.69 8.17 -8.01
CA LEU A 20 -3.83 9.10 -9.13
C LEU A 20 -5.29 9.48 -9.41
N ASP A 21 -6.23 8.70 -8.90
CA ASP A 21 -7.66 8.90 -9.06
C ASP A 21 -8.21 9.62 -7.82
N LYS A 22 -8.61 10.89 -8.01
CA LYS A 22 -9.07 11.74 -6.91
C LYS A 22 -10.33 11.17 -6.23
N GLU A 23 -11.26 10.61 -7.00
CA GLU A 23 -12.52 10.10 -6.45
C GLU A 23 -12.27 8.87 -5.57
N LYS A 24 -11.39 7.96 -6.02
CA LYS A 24 -10.98 6.79 -5.23
C LYS A 24 -10.15 7.17 -4.01
N LEU A 25 -9.31 8.19 -4.13
CA LEU A 25 -8.50 8.68 -3.02
C LEU A 25 -9.38 9.31 -1.93
N ASP A 26 -10.36 10.13 -2.32
CA ASP A 26 -11.29 10.77 -1.40
C ASP A 26 -12.22 9.74 -0.73
N ASP A 27 -12.68 8.73 -1.46
CA ASP A 27 -13.49 7.62 -0.90
C ASP A 27 -12.69 6.81 0.14
N TYR A 28 -11.44 6.47 -0.18
CA TYR A 28 -10.54 5.72 0.70
C TYR A 28 -10.24 6.47 2.01
N TYR A 29 -10.12 7.79 1.97
CA TYR A 29 -9.82 8.65 3.12
C TYR A 29 -11.02 9.47 3.62
N SER A 30 -12.25 9.07 3.32
CA SER A 30 -13.48 9.82 3.64
C SER A 30 -13.79 10.00 5.15
N GLY A 31 -12.87 9.64 6.05
CA GLY A 31 -13.00 9.70 7.49
C GLY A 31 -12.34 10.91 8.16
N GLY A 32 -12.95 12.10 8.01
CA GLY A 32 -12.98 13.09 9.11
C GLY A 32 -12.31 14.44 8.87
N THR A 33 -13.14 15.49 8.76
CA THR A 33 -12.78 16.87 9.06
C THR A 33 -13.02 17.15 10.56
N ASP A 34 -12.10 16.68 11.41
CA ASP A 34 -12.20 16.85 12.87
C ASP A 34 -11.05 17.69 13.44
N SER A 35 -11.20 18.17 14.68
CA SER A 35 -10.12 18.82 15.43
C SER A 35 -8.92 17.89 15.60
N TYR A 36 -7.69 18.41 15.60
CA TYR A 36 -6.45 17.62 15.75
C TYR A 36 -6.48 16.62 16.92
N SER A 37 -7.09 16.99 18.06
CA SER A 37 -7.23 16.10 19.22
C SER A 37 -8.21 14.94 19.00
N GLN A 38 -9.19 15.11 18.12
CA GLN A 38 -10.18 14.09 17.76
C GLN A 38 -9.67 13.19 16.62
N ILE A 39 -8.83 13.72 15.72
CA ILE A 39 -8.22 12.98 14.61
C ILE A 39 -7.47 11.75 15.12
N TRP A 40 -6.69 11.86 16.22
CA TRP A 40 -5.93 10.71 16.72
C TRP A 40 -6.84 9.54 17.17
N GLY A 41 -7.92 9.87 17.87
CA GLY A 41 -8.91 8.86 18.31
C GLY A 41 -9.65 8.24 17.13
N ASN A 42 -10.02 9.04 16.14
CA ASN A 42 -10.72 8.59 14.94
C ASN A 42 -9.81 7.75 14.03
N LEU A 43 -8.53 8.14 13.87
CA LEU A 43 -7.52 7.38 13.13
C LEU A 43 -7.23 6.02 13.78
N SER A 44 -7.11 6.01 15.12
CA SER A 44 -6.90 4.76 15.86
C SER A 44 -8.09 3.81 15.70
N ARG A 45 -9.32 4.34 15.76
CA ARG A 45 -10.53 3.55 15.52
C ARG A 45 -10.60 3.02 14.09
N TRP A 46 -10.37 3.88 13.10
CA TRP A 46 -10.37 3.50 11.69
C TRP A 46 -9.33 2.42 11.40
N SER A 47 -8.11 2.52 11.95
CA SER A 47 -7.06 1.53 11.75
C SER A 47 -7.46 0.15 12.27
N VAL A 48 -8.10 0.09 13.44
CA VAL A 48 -8.59 -1.18 14.01
C VAL A 48 -9.73 -1.75 13.15
N GLU A 49 -10.71 -0.92 12.79
CA GLU A 49 -11.83 -1.34 11.95
C GLU A 49 -11.38 -1.82 10.56
N HIS A 50 -10.40 -1.16 9.97
CA HIS A 50 -9.80 -1.53 8.69
C HIS A 50 -9.14 -2.92 8.76
N GLU A 51 -8.32 -3.18 9.77
CA GLU A 51 -7.69 -4.50 9.97
C GLU A 51 -8.72 -5.62 10.20
N PHE A 52 -9.80 -5.35 10.96
CA PHE A 52 -10.86 -6.34 11.16
C PHE A 52 -11.65 -6.64 9.89
N LYS A 53 -11.90 -5.65 9.02
CA LYS A 53 -12.56 -5.88 7.72
C LYS A 53 -11.73 -6.78 6.81
N ARG A 54 -10.40 -6.61 6.80
CA ARG A 54 -9.46 -7.43 6.02
C ARG A 54 -9.46 -8.91 6.42
N LEU A 55 -9.92 -9.26 7.63
CA LEU A 55 -10.03 -10.67 8.06
C LEU A 55 -11.19 -11.41 7.37
N ILE A 56 -12.22 -10.69 6.92
CA ILE A 56 -13.42 -11.26 6.29
C ILE A 56 -13.30 -11.20 4.76
N GLU A 57 -12.57 -10.20 4.24
CA GLU A 57 -12.38 -9.98 2.81
C GLU A 57 -11.23 -10.83 2.24
N PRO A 58 -11.31 -11.25 0.96
CA PRO A 58 -10.21 -11.96 0.31
C PRO A 58 -8.98 -11.04 0.19
N VAL A 59 -7.79 -11.60 0.45
CA VAL A 59 -6.53 -10.85 0.38
C VAL A 59 -6.31 -10.28 -1.02
N ASP A 60 -6.36 -8.96 -1.15
CA ASP A 60 -5.98 -8.28 -2.38
C ASP A 60 -4.46 -8.29 -2.52
N ARG A 61 -3.98 -8.85 -3.63
CA ARG A 61 -2.55 -8.95 -3.93
C ARG A 61 -1.97 -7.68 -4.52
N ASN A 62 -2.81 -6.75 -4.98
CA ASN A 62 -2.44 -5.45 -5.53
C ASN A 62 -2.35 -4.37 -4.46
N GLU A 63 -2.72 -4.69 -3.22
CA GLU A 63 -2.60 -3.80 -2.08
C GLU A 63 -1.12 -3.51 -1.77
N TYR A 64 -0.80 -2.25 -1.56
CA TYR A 64 0.55 -1.81 -1.24
C TYR A 64 0.75 -1.84 0.28
N ASP A 65 1.57 -2.77 0.75
CA ASP A 65 1.91 -2.94 2.18
C ASP A 65 2.92 -1.88 2.71
N PHE A 66 2.99 -0.69 2.09
CA PHE A 66 3.93 0.34 2.53
C PHE A 66 3.55 1.75 2.05
N ASN A 67 4.02 2.75 2.82
CA ASN A 67 3.92 4.15 2.43
C ASN A 67 4.89 4.47 1.26
N PRO A 68 4.41 4.93 0.09
CA PRO A 68 5.25 5.24 -1.08
C PRO A 68 6.27 6.36 -0.83
N ALA A 69 6.06 7.22 0.18
CA ALA A 69 7.00 8.27 0.56
C ALA A 69 8.24 7.73 1.31
N ASN A 70 8.18 6.51 1.86
CA ASN A 70 9.33 5.90 2.54
C ASN A 70 10.33 5.40 1.49
N LYS A 71 11.47 6.08 1.36
CA LYS A 71 12.39 5.92 0.22
C LYS A 71 13.38 4.75 0.32
N PHE A 72 13.68 4.24 1.52
CA PHE A 72 14.96 3.58 1.74
C PHE A 72 14.97 2.04 1.82
N GLN A 73 13.81 1.37 1.87
CA GLN A 73 13.78 -0.10 2.07
C GLN A 73 12.95 -0.80 0.98
N LEU A 74 13.48 -1.85 0.35
CA LEU A 74 12.73 -2.68 -0.60
C LEU A 74 12.01 -3.81 0.16
N PRO A 75 10.67 -3.80 0.28
CA PRO A 75 9.95 -4.86 0.96
C PRO A 75 9.80 -6.08 0.02
N TYR A 76 9.97 -7.26 0.60
CA TYR A 76 9.65 -8.54 -0.04
C TYR A 76 8.58 -9.25 0.80
N SER A 77 7.46 -9.62 0.17
CA SER A 77 6.41 -10.42 0.81
C SER A 77 6.47 -11.86 0.31
N SER A 78 6.82 -12.79 1.20
CA SER A 78 6.84 -14.22 0.88
C SER A 78 5.43 -14.80 0.68
N LEU A 79 4.43 -14.23 1.36
CA LEU A 79 3.02 -14.64 1.30
C LEU A 79 2.38 -14.26 -0.04
N LEU A 80 2.64 -13.03 -0.51
CA LEU A 80 2.10 -12.53 -1.77
C LEU A 80 2.99 -12.86 -2.97
N SER A 81 4.21 -13.34 -2.73
CA SER A 81 5.26 -13.50 -3.76
C SER A 81 5.42 -12.20 -4.56
N SER A 82 5.49 -11.06 -3.89
CA SER A 82 5.62 -9.74 -4.51
C SER A 82 6.93 -9.04 -4.12
N THR A 83 7.48 -8.29 -5.08
CA THR A 83 8.62 -7.39 -4.87
C THR A 83 8.20 -6.00 -5.27
N THR A 84 8.57 -5.01 -4.45
CA THR A 84 8.23 -3.62 -4.76
C THR A 84 9.47 -2.77 -5.05
N LEU A 85 9.45 -2.08 -6.19
CA LEU A 85 10.41 -1.04 -6.55
C LEU A 85 9.83 0.34 -6.23
N ARG A 86 10.52 1.16 -5.43
CA ARG A 86 10.03 2.49 -5.01
C ARG A 86 10.53 3.61 -5.93
N GLN A 87 9.75 4.69 -6.04
CA GLN A 87 10.09 5.87 -6.86
C GLN A 87 11.47 6.45 -6.58
N GLY A 88 11.94 6.43 -5.32
CA GLY A 88 13.26 6.95 -4.95
C GLY A 88 14.43 6.26 -5.66
N TRP A 89 14.29 4.97 -5.99
CA TRP A 89 15.33 4.20 -6.69
C TRP A 89 15.30 4.42 -8.20
N LEU A 90 14.13 4.64 -8.79
CA LEU A 90 13.99 4.91 -10.23
C LEU A 90 14.69 6.22 -10.65
N LYS A 91 14.77 7.20 -9.74
CA LYS A 91 15.41 8.49 -10.00
C LYS A 91 16.94 8.45 -9.96
N ASN A 92 17.53 7.39 -9.41
CA ASN A 92 18.99 7.26 -9.22
C ASN A 92 19.67 6.45 -10.32
N THR A 93 18.90 5.95 -11.29
CA THR A 93 19.38 5.11 -12.41
C THR A 93 19.34 5.83 -13.76
N SER A 94 19.01 7.12 -13.78
CA SER A 94 18.93 7.96 -14.98
C SER A 94 20.04 9.02 -15.07
N GLU A 95 21.15 8.82 -14.38
CA GLU A 95 22.40 9.61 -14.51
C GLU A 95 23.48 8.79 -15.22
#